data_AF-A0A974BK84-F1
#
_entry.id   AF-A0A974BK84-F1
#
_cell.length_a   1.000
_cell.length_b   1.000
_cell.length_c   1.000
_cell.angle_alpha   90.00
_cell.angle_beta   90.00
_cell.angle_gamma   90.00
#
_symmetry.space_group_name_H-M   'P 1'
#
loop_
_entity.id
_entity.type
_entity.pdbx_description
1 polymer ?
#
loop_
_entity_poly.entity_id
_entity_poly.type
_entity_poly.pdbx_seq_one_letter_code
_entity_poly.pdbx_strand_id
1 'polypeptide(L)'
;MGLFGFFNLGCLYTQVLIRYVISYNNCYTIIVAYIKPIHNAINIIKQNPSTGTKTNIPEFDDLIECISTKEETDPDSLILNEFLSNLRTLSPSERAVFNLYAENNTAKEIAEKLFLSINTIKTHTKHIYAKLNIKSKDELLLYVEMLKESGKKII
;
A
#
# COMPACT_ATOMS: atom_id res chain seq x y z
N MET A 1 56.58 48.31 -8.73
CA MET A 1 55.15 48.59 -8.46
C MET A 1 54.27 47.40 -8.87
N GLY A 2 54.58 46.17 -8.42
CA GLY A 2 53.95 44.95 -8.97
C GLY A 2 53.57 43.86 -7.94
N LEU A 3 54.23 43.79 -6.78
CA LEU A 3 53.92 42.74 -5.78
C LEU A 3 52.59 42.98 -5.02
N PHE A 4 52.16 44.24 -4.87
CA PHE A 4 50.92 44.57 -4.14
C PHE A 4 49.65 44.09 -4.87
N GLY A 5 49.67 43.98 -6.20
CA GLY A 5 48.51 43.54 -7.00
C GLY A 5 48.28 42.03 -6.94
N PHE A 6 49.34 41.22 -6.96
CA PHE A 6 49.24 39.76 -6.85
C PHE A 6 48.75 39.29 -5.48
N PHE A 7 49.16 40.00 -4.42
CA PHE A 7 48.68 39.70 -3.06
C PHE A 7 47.19 39.96 -2.90
N ASN A 8 46.67 41.01 -3.56
CA ASN A 8 45.26 41.36 -3.55
C ASN A 8 44.41 40.36 -4.35
N LEU A 9 44.90 39.93 -5.52
CA LEU A 9 44.21 38.94 -6.36
C LEU A 9 44.16 37.55 -5.71
N GLY A 10 45.23 37.14 -5.03
CA GLY A 10 45.25 35.91 -4.25
C GLY A 10 44.29 35.96 -3.06
N CYS A 11 44.22 37.09 -2.35
CA CYS A 11 43.28 37.30 -1.25
C CYS A 11 41.81 37.30 -1.74
N LEU A 12 41.54 37.93 -2.88
CA LEU A 12 40.20 37.92 -3.49
C LEU A 12 39.78 36.50 -3.92
N TYR A 13 40.72 35.74 -4.50
CA TYR A 13 40.47 34.37 -4.93
C TYR A 13 40.15 33.46 -3.73
N THR A 14 40.87 33.57 -2.62
CA THR A 14 40.57 32.79 -1.41
C THR A 14 39.24 33.20 -0.79
N GLN A 15 38.89 34.49 -0.78
CA GLN A 15 37.57 34.95 -0.32
C GLN A 15 36.42 34.40 -1.17
N VAL A 16 36.57 34.34 -2.50
CA VAL A 16 35.56 33.76 -3.40
C VAL A 16 35.41 32.26 -3.16
N LEU A 17 36.51 31.52 -3.02
CA LEU A 17 36.47 30.08 -2.74
C LEU A 17 35.80 29.79 -1.39
N ILE A 18 36.09 30.58 -0.35
CA ILE A 18 35.45 30.43 0.96
C ILE A 18 33.93 30.63 0.85
N ARG A 19 33.47 31.67 0.12
CA ARG A 19 32.03 31.91 -0.08
C ARG A 19 31.37 30.79 -0.87
N TYR A 20 32.05 30.24 -1.88
CA TYR A 20 31.55 29.11 -2.66
C TYR A 20 31.38 27.85 -1.79
N VAL A 21 32.37 27.53 -0.95
CA VAL A 21 32.32 26.38 -0.04
C VAL A 21 31.22 26.56 1.01
N ILE A 22 31.07 27.74 1.60
CA ILE A 22 29.98 28.03 2.56
C ILE A 22 28.62 27.88 1.87
N SER A 23 28.48 28.36 0.63
CA SER A 23 27.25 28.21 -0.15
C SER A 23 26.91 26.75 -0.42
N TYR A 24 27.89 25.93 -0.80
CA TYR A 24 27.69 24.50 -1.05
C TYR A 24 27.24 23.75 0.20
N ASN A 25 27.87 24.03 1.34
CA ASN A 25 27.50 23.42 2.63
C ASN A 25 26.09 23.84 3.07
N ASN A 26 25.76 25.14 2.98
CA ASN A 26 24.43 25.62 3.31
C ASN A 26 23.36 25.00 2.40
N CYS A 27 23.60 24.92 1.09
CA CYS A 27 22.70 24.24 0.16
C CYS A 27 22.49 22.77 0.55
N TYR A 28 23.58 22.04 0.83
CA TYR A 28 23.50 20.63 1.23
C TYR A 28 22.67 20.45 2.51
N THR A 29 22.88 21.29 3.53
CA THR A 29 22.11 21.25 4.78
C THR A 29 20.64 21.56 4.55
N ILE A 30 20.32 22.56 3.73
CA ILE A 30 18.94 22.92 3.39
C ILE A 30 18.26 21.73 2.69
N ILE A 31 18.87 21.16 1.65
CA ILE A 31 18.28 20.03 0.91
C ILE A 31 17.99 18.83 1.83
N VAL A 32 18.94 18.46 2.69
CA VAL A 32 18.77 17.33 3.62
C VAL A 32 17.72 17.62 4.70
N ALA A 33 17.66 18.86 5.21
CA ALA A 33 16.68 19.28 6.20
C ALA A 33 15.24 19.21 5.66
N TYR A 34 15.03 19.51 4.37
CA TYR A 34 13.72 19.42 3.72
C TYR A 34 13.29 17.99 3.40
N ILE A 35 14.22 17.08 3.09
CA ILE A 35 13.89 15.68 2.76
C ILE A 35 13.61 14.83 4.01
N LYS A 36 14.28 15.13 5.14
CA LYS A 36 14.14 14.39 6.40
C LYS A 36 12.69 14.26 6.93
N PRO A 37 11.85 15.32 6.96
CA PRO A 37 10.46 15.19 7.40
C PRO A 37 9.64 14.32 6.45
N ILE A 38 9.88 14.38 5.14
CA ILE A 38 9.18 13.57 4.13
C ILE A 38 9.50 12.09 4.33
N HIS A 39 10.78 11.75 4.48
CA HIS A 39 11.20 10.37 4.73
C HIS A 39 10.61 9.82 6.04
N ASN A 40 10.58 10.63 7.09
CA ASN A 40 10.00 10.23 8.37
C ASN A 40 8.49 10.04 8.28
N ALA A 41 7.77 10.94 7.59
CA ALA A 41 6.33 10.82 7.37
C ALA A 41 5.98 9.54 6.60
N ILE A 42 6.72 9.23 5.51
CA ILE A 42 6.52 8.00 4.73
C ILE A 42 6.76 6.74 5.59
N ASN A 43 7.78 6.74 6.44
CA ASN A 43 8.05 5.61 7.33
C ASN A 43 6.97 5.41 8.40
N ILE A 44 6.40 6.50 8.92
CA ILE A 44 5.30 6.45 9.90
C ILE A 44 4.03 5.90 9.24
N ILE A 45 3.68 6.38 8.05
CA ILE A 45 2.50 5.91 7.29
C ILE A 45 2.63 4.42 6.93
N LYS A 46 3.85 3.98 6.55
CA LYS A 46 4.11 2.57 6.23
C LYS A 46 3.97 1.64 7.44
N GLN A 47 4.16 2.15 8.66
CA GLN A 47 4.13 1.38 9.89
C GLN A 47 2.78 1.42 10.60
N ASN A 48 2.00 2.50 10.49
CA ASN A 48 0.68 2.62 11.10
C ASN A 48 -0.22 3.63 10.33
N PRO A 49 -1.21 3.16 9.54
CA PRO A 49 -2.01 4.03 8.66
C PRO A 49 -2.92 5.04 9.37
N SER A 50 -3.19 4.88 10.67
CA SER A 50 -4.33 5.55 11.32
C SER A 50 -3.98 6.56 12.41
N THR A 51 -2.72 6.96 12.56
CA THR A 51 -2.36 8.01 13.52
C THR A 51 -2.15 9.33 12.80
N GLY A 52 -3.18 10.18 12.82
CA GLY A 52 -3.12 11.56 12.34
C GLY A 52 -1.92 12.30 12.94
N THR A 53 -0.92 12.56 12.10
CA THR A 53 0.27 13.32 12.45
C THR A 53 0.09 14.75 11.97
N LYS A 54 -0.05 15.71 12.90
CA LYS A 54 0.13 17.13 12.61
C LYS A 54 1.58 17.36 12.17
N THR A 55 1.75 17.73 10.91
CA THR A 55 2.99 18.23 10.35
C THR A 55 2.98 19.76 10.49
N ASN A 56 4.10 20.38 10.88
CA ASN A 56 4.23 21.85 10.95
C ASN A 56 4.27 22.54 9.56
N ILE A 57 3.60 21.95 8.57
CA ILE A 57 3.47 22.46 7.22
C ILE A 57 1.96 22.44 6.92
N PRO A 58 1.27 23.59 6.98
CA PRO A 58 -0.19 23.65 6.89
C PRO A 58 -0.74 23.01 5.60
N GLU A 59 0.03 23.06 4.51
CA GLU A 59 -0.32 22.42 3.23
C GLU A 59 -0.33 20.88 3.30
N PHE A 60 0.46 20.27 4.19
CA PHE A 60 0.45 18.82 4.41
C PHE A 60 -0.67 18.38 5.34
N ASP A 61 -1.05 19.22 6.31
CA ASP A 61 -2.17 18.92 7.19
C ASP A 61 -3.49 18.95 6.40
N ASP A 62 -3.67 19.91 5.48
CA ASP A 62 -4.78 19.94 4.53
C ASP A 62 -4.75 18.73 3.57
N LEU A 63 -3.55 18.27 3.19
CA LEU A 63 -3.37 17.07 2.37
C LEU A 63 -3.69 15.78 3.14
N ILE A 64 -3.30 15.68 4.41
CA ILE A 64 -3.63 14.55 5.29
C ILE A 64 -5.13 14.55 5.55
N GLU A 65 -5.75 15.70 5.76
CA GLU A 65 -7.21 15.81 5.88
C GLU A 65 -7.89 15.35 4.58
N CYS A 66 -7.41 15.77 3.41
CA CYS A 66 -7.91 15.32 2.12
C CYS A 66 -7.63 13.84 1.80
N ILE A 67 -6.55 13.25 2.30
CA ILE A 67 -6.20 11.83 2.08
C ILE A 67 -6.89 10.92 3.11
N SER A 68 -7.06 11.37 4.35
CA SER A 68 -7.89 10.70 5.36
C SER A 68 -9.37 10.78 5.01
N THR A 69 -9.81 11.82 4.31
CA THR A 69 -11.17 11.90 3.73
C THR A 69 -11.26 11.28 2.33
N LYS A 70 -10.14 11.11 1.62
CA LYS A 70 -9.96 10.20 0.46
C LYS A 70 -9.46 8.82 0.88
N GLU A 71 -9.95 8.30 1.99
CA GLU A 71 -10.63 7.00 1.84
C GLU A 71 -11.85 7.31 0.97
N GLU A 72 -11.63 7.37 -0.35
CA GLU A 72 -12.74 7.28 -1.27
C GLU A 72 -13.41 5.96 -0.91
N THR A 73 -14.53 6.13 -0.23
CA THR A 73 -15.65 5.21 -0.11
C THR A 73 -16.17 4.97 -1.52
N ASP A 74 -15.31 4.41 -2.36
CA ASP A 74 -15.74 3.67 -3.52
C ASP A 74 -16.54 2.50 -2.94
N PRO A 75 -17.86 2.42 -3.21
CA PRO A 75 -18.70 1.38 -2.64
C PRO A 75 -18.10 -0.01 -2.86
N ASP A 76 -17.41 -0.19 -3.99
CA ASP A 76 -16.71 -1.41 -4.37
C ASP A 76 -15.51 -1.72 -3.46
N SER A 77 -14.80 -0.72 -2.94
CA SER A 77 -13.67 -0.92 -2.00
C SER A 77 -14.14 -1.46 -0.65
N LEU A 78 -15.28 -0.97 -0.12
CA LEU A 78 -15.82 -1.43 1.16
C LEU A 78 -16.29 -2.88 1.08
N ILE A 79 -17.06 -3.22 0.04
CA ILE A 79 -17.56 -4.58 -0.20
C ILE A 79 -16.38 -5.55 -0.41
N LEU A 80 -15.37 -5.12 -1.16
CA LEU A 80 -14.16 -5.92 -1.41
C LEU A 80 -13.33 -6.15 -0.13
N ASN A 81 -13.23 -5.15 0.74
CA ASN A 81 -12.54 -5.27 2.03
C ASN A 81 -13.30 -6.18 2.99
N GLU A 82 -14.63 -6.10 3.03
CA GLU A 82 -15.48 -7.04 3.78
C GLU A 82 -15.27 -8.47 3.27
N PHE A 83 -15.32 -8.69 1.96
CA PHE A 83 -15.05 -9.99 1.35
C PHE A 83 -13.66 -10.53 1.74
N LEU A 84 -12.62 -9.70 1.71
CA LEU A 84 -11.27 -10.08 2.15
C LEU A 84 -11.19 -10.44 3.64
N SER A 85 -11.89 -9.72 4.51
CA SER A 85 -11.97 -10.06 5.93
C SER A 85 -12.67 -11.40 6.15
N ASN A 86 -13.79 -11.62 5.46
CA ASN A 86 -14.58 -12.84 5.54
C ASN A 86 -13.80 -14.04 4.98
N LEU A 87 -13.01 -13.84 3.93
CA LEU A 87 -12.10 -14.85 3.42
C LEU A 87 -11.17 -15.36 4.51
N ARG A 88 -10.65 -14.53 5.42
CA ARG A 88 -9.75 -14.97 6.50
C ARG A 88 -10.44 -15.86 7.55
N THR A 89 -11.76 -15.84 7.63
CA THR A 89 -12.57 -16.64 8.58
C THR A 89 -12.89 -18.06 8.09
N LEU A 90 -12.55 -18.37 6.83
CA LEU A 90 -12.74 -19.72 6.29
C LEU A 90 -11.85 -20.73 7.02
N SER A 91 -12.42 -21.86 7.39
CA SER A 91 -11.69 -23.00 7.94
C SER A 91 -10.75 -23.61 6.88
N PRO A 92 -9.76 -24.42 7.27
CA PRO A 92 -8.83 -25.05 6.32
C PRO A 92 -9.54 -25.86 5.23
N SER A 93 -10.57 -26.62 5.59
CA SER A 93 -11.36 -27.41 4.63
C SER A 93 -12.17 -26.53 3.68
N GLU A 94 -12.78 -25.46 4.18
CA GLU A 94 -13.50 -24.49 3.35
C GLU A 94 -12.56 -23.72 2.41
N ARG A 95 -11.35 -23.37 2.88
CA ARG A 95 -10.32 -22.73 2.07
C ARG A 95 -9.87 -23.64 0.92
N ALA A 96 -9.67 -24.93 1.18
CA ALA A 96 -9.29 -25.89 0.14
C ALA A 96 -10.36 -25.96 -0.97
N VAL A 97 -11.63 -26.02 -0.58
CA VAL A 97 -12.76 -25.99 -1.52
C VAL A 97 -12.83 -24.65 -2.26
N PHE A 98 -12.67 -23.52 -1.56
CA PHE A 98 -12.67 -22.18 -2.16
C PHE A 98 -11.57 -22.01 -3.22
N ASN A 99 -10.34 -22.44 -2.94
CA ASN A 99 -9.22 -22.32 -3.88
C ASN A 99 -9.51 -23.04 -5.19
N LEU A 100 -10.09 -24.25 -5.12
CA LEU A 100 -10.47 -24.98 -6.31
C LEU A 100 -11.64 -24.31 -7.07
N TYR A 101 -12.57 -23.65 -6.38
CA TYR A 101 -13.58 -22.82 -7.05
C TYR A 101 -12.97 -21.58 -7.71
N ALA A 102 -11.97 -20.95 -7.10
CA ALA A 102 -11.24 -19.81 -7.67
C ALA A 102 -10.45 -20.16 -8.94
N GLU A 103 -10.09 -21.44 -9.10
CA GLU A 103 -9.55 -22.03 -10.32
C GLU A 103 -10.63 -22.45 -11.35
N ASN A 104 -11.90 -22.08 -11.10
CA ASN A 104 -13.05 -22.38 -11.93
C ASN A 104 -13.46 -23.88 -12.01
N ASN A 105 -13.02 -24.73 -11.09
CA ASN A 105 -13.46 -26.13 -11.04
C ASN A 105 -14.97 -26.24 -10.71
N THR A 106 -15.57 -27.36 -11.10
CA THR A 106 -16.95 -27.74 -10.77
C THR A 106 -17.02 -28.52 -9.46
N ALA A 107 -18.19 -28.54 -8.81
CA ALA A 107 -18.37 -29.29 -7.56
C ALA A 107 -18.02 -30.78 -7.68
N LYS A 108 -18.18 -31.38 -8.87
CA LYS A 108 -17.82 -32.77 -9.16
C LYS A 108 -16.30 -32.95 -9.22
N GLU A 109 -15.60 -32.08 -9.95
CA GLU A 109 -14.13 -32.11 -10.03
C GLU A 109 -13.49 -31.83 -8.67
N ILE A 110 -14.07 -30.93 -7.88
CA ILE A 110 -13.63 -30.64 -6.51
C ILE A 110 -13.81 -31.87 -5.61
N ALA A 111 -14.95 -32.56 -5.73
CA ALA A 111 -15.21 -33.80 -5.00
C ALA A 111 -14.17 -34.88 -5.33
N GLU A 112 -13.83 -35.03 -6.61
CA GLU A 112 -12.80 -35.96 -7.08
C GLU A 112 -11.40 -35.57 -6.58
N LYS A 113 -11.02 -34.28 -6.68
CA LYS A 113 -9.71 -33.77 -6.24
C LYS A 113 -9.50 -33.87 -4.72
N LEU A 114 -10.55 -33.65 -3.94
CA LEU A 114 -10.49 -33.72 -2.48
C LEU A 114 -10.84 -35.11 -1.93
N PHE A 115 -11.17 -36.08 -2.79
CA PHE A 115 -11.66 -37.41 -2.40
C PHE A 115 -12.85 -37.36 -1.43
N LEU A 116 -13.78 -36.43 -1.66
CA LEU A 116 -14.97 -36.21 -0.84
C LEU A 116 -16.24 -36.47 -1.64
N SER A 117 -17.36 -36.71 -0.95
CA SER A 117 -18.65 -36.82 -1.62
C SER A 117 -19.12 -35.46 -2.16
N ILE A 118 -19.87 -35.46 -3.26
CA ILE A 118 -20.48 -34.23 -3.82
C ILE A 118 -21.37 -33.54 -2.78
N ASN A 119 -22.06 -34.30 -1.91
CA ASN A 119 -22.87 -33.74 -0.84
C ASN A 119 -22.02 -33.00 0.19
N THR A 120 -20.85 -33.52 0.53
CA THR A 120 -19.88 -32.85 1.42
C THR A 120 -19.42 -31.53 0.80
N ILE A 121 -19.09 -31.53 -0.50
CA ILE A 121 -18.72 -30.30 -1.22
C ILE A 121 -19.87 -29.28 -1.20
N LYS A 122 -21.11 -29.70 -1.48
CA LYS A 122 -22.28 -28.82 -1.41
C LYS A 122 -22.47 -28.19 -0.03
N THR A 123 -22.25 -28.96 1.05
CA THR A 123 -22.31 -28.44 2.42
C THR A 123 -21.22 -27.40 2.67
N HIS A 124 -19.96 -27.68 2.30
CA HIS A 124 -18.88 -26.70 2.41
C HIS A 124 -19.16 -25.46 1.56
N THR A 125 -19.65 -25.60 0.32
CA THR A 125 -20.04 -24.48 -0.54
C THR A 125 -21.11 -23.60 0.11
N LYS A 126 -22.13 -24.20 0.72
CA LYS A 126 -23.16 -23.45 1.45
C LYS A 126 -22.56 -22.63 2.60
N HIS A 127 -21.64 -23.21 3.36
CA HIS A 127 -20.99 -22.49 4.46
C HIS A 127 -20.05 -21.39 3.97
N ILE A 128 -19.30 -21.64 2.89
CA ILE A 128 -18.45 -20.63 2.23
C ILE A 128 -19.32 -19.47 1.76
N TYR A 129 -20.44 -19.73 1.08
CA TYR A 129 -21.33 -18.70 0.58
C TYR A 129 -21.92 -17.86 1.70
N ALA A 130 -22.36 -18.50 2.78
CA ALA A 130 -22.85 -17.81 3.97
C ALA A 130 -21.75 -16.95 4.63
N LYS A 131 -20.51 -17.44 4.74
CA LYS A 131 -19.40 -16.71 5.35
C LYS A 131 -18.92 -15.54 4.50
N LEU A 132 -18.87 -15.70 3.19
CA LEU A 132 -18.43 -14.67 2.25
C LEU A 132 -19.55 -13.72 1.82
N ASN A 133 -20.78 -13.96 2.27
CA ASN A 133 -21.98 -13.20 1.92
C ASN A 133 -22.25 -13.14 0.39
N ILE A 134 -21.98 -14.24 -0.30
CA ILE A 134 -22.18 -14.39 -1.75
C ILE A 134 -23.34 -15.35 -2.06
N LYS A 135 -23.96 -15.19 -3.22
CA LYS A 135 -25.16 -15.95 -3.62
C LYS A 135 -24.90 -16.95 -4.73
N SER A 136 -23.84 -16.76 -5.52
CA SER A 136 -23.55 -17.62 -6.68
C SER A 136 -22.06 -17.90 -6.89
N LYS A 137 -21.76 -18.93 -7.70
CA LYS A 137 -20.40 -19.22 -8.17
C LYS A 137 -19.85 -18.08 -9.02
N ASP A 138 -20.68 -17.46 -9.86
CA ASP A 138 -20.26 -16.38 -10.74
C ASP A 138 -19.86 -15.13 -9.94
N GLU A 139 -20.60 -14.83 -8.87
CA GLU A 139 -20.26 -13.74 -7.95
C GLU A 139 -18.94 -14.01 -7.22
N LEU A 140 -18.71 -15.26 -6.77
CA LEU A 140 -17.40 -15.65 -6.20
C LEU A 140 -16.26 -15.40 -7.19
N LEU A 141 -16.43 -15.83 -8.44
CA LEU A 141 -15.42 -15.67 -9.49
C LEU A 141 -15.17 -14.21 -9.81
N LEU A 142 -16.23 -13.38 -9.85
CA LEU A 142 -16.12 -11.94 -10.06
C LEU A 142 -15.26 -11.29 -8.96
N TYR A 143 -15.54 -11.55 -7.69
CA TYR A 143 -14.73 -11.03 -6.59
C TYR A 143 -13.27 -11.49 -6.66
N VAL A 144 -13.05 -12.77 -7.00
CA VAL A 144 -11.69 -13.30 -7.19
C VAL A 144 -10.97 -12.57 -8.31
N GLU A 145 -11.64 -12.28 -9.43
CA GLU A 145 -11.02 -11.59 -10.56
C GLU A 145 -10.70 -10.12 -10.23
N MET A 146 -11.65 -9.39 -9.63
CA MET A 146 -11.43 -8.02 -9.15
C MET A 146 -10.24 -7.93 -8.19
N LEU A 147 -10.06 -8.91 -7.32
CA LEU A 147 -8.93 -8.97 -6.40
C LEU A 147 -7.59 -9.23 -7.08
N LYS A 148 -7.57 -10.09 -8.12
CA LYS A 148 -6.36 -10.35 -8.90
C LYS A 148 -5.91 -9.10 -9.65
N GLU A 149 -6.84 -8.39 -10.28
CA GLU A 149 -6.57 -7.13 -10.99
C GLU A 149 -6.04 -6.04 -10.06
N SER A 150 -6.55 -6.01 -8.81
CA SER A 150 -6.11 -5.09 -7.77
C SER A 150 -4.72 -5.42 -7.17
N GLY A 151 -4.05 -6.48 -7.64
CA GLY A 151 -2.75 -6.93 -7.11
C GLY A 151 -2.80 -7.46 -5.67
N LYS A 152 -4.00 -7.65 -5.10
CA LYS A 152 -4.19 -8.19 -3.75
C LYS A 152 -4.04 -9.71 -3.81
N LYS A 153 -3.11 -10.26 -3.03
CA LYS A 153 -2.86 -11.71 -3.00
C LYS A 153 -4.01 -12.45 -2.30
N ILE A 154 -4.69 -13.32 -3.03
CA ILE A 154 -5.83 -14.14 -2.55
C ILE A 154 -5.32 -15.49 -1.98
N ILE A 155 -4.06 -15.85 -2.27
CA ILE A 155 -3.46 -17.18 -2.08
C ILE A 155 -2.11 -17.06 -1.37
#